data_AF-F0IL55-F1
#
_entry.id   AF-F0IL55-F1
#
_cell.length_a   1.000
_cell.length_b   1.000
_cell.length_c   1.000
_cell.angle_alpha   90.00
_cell.angle_beta   90.00
_cell.angle_gamma   90.00
#
_symmetry.space_group_name_H-M   'P 1'
#
loop_
_entity.id
_entity.type
_entity.pdbx_description
1 polymer ?
#
loop_
_entity_poly.entity_id
_entity_poly.type
_entity_poly.pdbx_seq_one_letter_code
_entity_poly.pdbx_strand_id
1 'polypeptide(L)'
;MRKKKIVYVLLSILLLGALGLLTLWVIRINTKVYVNRQETKFKSIQLFDNNKFVLVAVGEKDNYGHIYYGQNYVSTIAVHSLDVKSGQESPPIEKDEFYKIISYDLNSTELDKKEIDLYSFINPSEGYRNDEVLTDYYGNGKDYFSRELRSYQNHSYSEKEFWFDVEKEKLSTEDIEAKIISTIKDDPYRNEVSFLPGGLSDSLENQLAKHHLWESDGAIMPDDYHYRNKIDISDTNFAQLYPEVAKNMKDMTQLYFRPEQYNQKEWFDNLLHWFAPKGQDVMEVYATDSATGEKTQIKSFDDYLAWREAHPEEVKKYEQ
;
A
#
# COMPACT_ATOMS: atom_id res chain seq x y z
N MET A 1 42.36 33.90 51.60
CA MET A 1 42.74 32.98 50.49
C MET A 1 41.74 31.85 50.20
N ARG A 2 41.16 31.18 51.20
CA ARG A 2 40.29 30.00 51.02
C ARG A 2 39.00 30.24 50.19
N LYS A 3 38.34 31.40 50.38
CA LYS A 3 37.12 31.78 49.62
C LYS A 3 37.37 31.97 48.12
N LYS A 4 38.51 32.57 47.72
CA LYS A 4 38.87 32.76 46.30
C LYS A 4 39.09 31.42 45.58
N LYS A 5 39.72 30.43 46.24
CA LYS A 5 39.93 29.08 45.67
C LYS A 5 38.61 28.35 45.41
N ILE A 6 37.62 28.47 46.31
CA ILE A 6 36.29 27.86 46.12
C ILE A 6 35.56 28.49 44.93
N VAL A 7 35.65 29.81 44.77
CA VAL A 7 35.07 30.51 43.61
C VAL A 7 35.73 30.06 42.29
N TYR A 8 37.05 29.89 42.25
CA TYR A 8 37.74 29.37 41.05
C TYR A 8 37.35 27.92 40.73
N VAL A 9 37.18 27.07 41.74
CA VAL A 9 36.71 25.68 41.54
C VAL A 9 35.28 25.66 41.00
N LEU A 10 34.38 26.46 41.55
CA LEU A 10 33.00 26.57 41.06
C LEU A 10 32.94 27.11 39.63
N LEU A 11 33.72 28.14 39.31
CA LEU A 11 33.84 28.67 37.93
C LEU A 11 34.39 27.61 36.96
N SER A 12 35.37 26.81 37.40
CA SER A 12 35.93 25.73 36.58
C SER A 12 34.91 24.63 36.29
N ILE A 13 34.10 24.25 37.29
CA ILE A 13 33.01 23.27 37.12
C ILE A 13 31.94 23.82 36.17
N LEU A 14 31.59 25.10 36.28
CA LEU A 14 30.61 25.77 35.41
C LEU A 14 31.11 25.83 33.95
N LEU A 15 32.39 26.14 33.76
CA LEU A 15 33.03 26.18 32.44
C LEU A 15 33.10 24.79 31.80
N LEU A 16 33.49 23.77 32.57
CA LEU A 16 33.51 22.37 32.11
C LEU A 16 32.09 21.86 31.80
N GLY A 17 31.10 22.24 32.60
CA GLY A 17 29.68 21.94 32.34
C GLY A 17 29.17 22.60 31.06
N ALA A 18 29.50 23.88 30.83
CA ALA A 18 29.15 24.59 29.61
C ALA A 18 29.83 23.98 28.37
N LEU A 19 31.11 23.59 28.48
CA LEU A 19 31.84 22.93 27.40
C LEU A 19 31.27 21.53 27.10
N GLY A 20 30.87 20.79 28.15
CA GLY A 20 30.15 19.52 28.02
C GLY A 20 28.81 19.66 27.29
N LEU A 21 28.02 20.69 27.63
CA LEU A 21 26.76 20.97 26.94
C LEU A 21 26.97 21.40 25.48
N LEU A 22 27.98 22.24 25.22
CA LEU A 22 28.30 22.69 23.86
C LEU A 22 28.78 21.53 22.98
N THR A 23 29.62 20.64 23.51
CA THR A 23 30.06 19.44 22.79
C THR A 23 28.90 18.49 22.49
N LEU A 24 28.00 18.24 23.44
CA LEU A 24 26.78 17.46 23.20
C LEU A 24 25.86 18.11 22.17
N TRP A 25 25.73 19.43 22.20
CA TRP A 25 24.93 20.20 21.23
C TRP A 25 25.54 20.12 19.82
N VAL A 26 26.86 20.27 19.68
CA VAL A 26 27.59 20.12 18.41
C VAL A 26 27.48 18.70 17.86
N ILE A 27 27.64 17.68 18.71
CA ILE A 27 27.47 16.27 18.30
C ILE A 27 26.04 16.06 17.78
N ARG A 28 25.03 16.53 18.52
CA ARG A 28 23.62 16.38 18.14
C ARG A 28 23.29 17.07 16.80
N ILE A 29 23.87 18.24 16.52
CA ILE A 29 23.67 18.95 15.25
C ILE A 29 24.35 18.24 14.08
N ASN A 30 25.52 17.63 14.33
CA ASN A 30 26.31 16.97 13.29
C ASN A 30 25.99 15.47 13.13
N THR A 31 25.06 14.92 13.90
CA THR A 31 24.65 13.52 13.76
C THR A 31 23.71 13.40 12.57
N LYS A 32 24.14 12.67 11.53
CA LYS A 32 23.30 12.31 10.39
C LYS A 32 22.14 11.43 10.88
N VAL A 33 20.94 11.76 10.43
CA VAL A 33 19.74 10.97 10.65
C VAL A 33 19.38 10.31 9.34
N TYR A 34 18.99 9.04 9.39
CA TYR A 34 18.63 8.28 8.20
C TYR A 34 17.20 7.78 8.32
N VAL A 35 16.46 7.90 7.23
CA VAL A 35 15.22 7.18 7.01
C VAL A 35 15.57 5.74 6.70
N ASN A 36 15.10 4.85 7.57
CA ASN A 36 15.31 3.41 7.44
C ASN A 36 13.97 2.72 7.24
N ARG A 37 13.86 1.95 6.17
CA ARG A 37 12.74 1.04 5.92
C ARG A 37 13.29 -0.33 5.58
N GLN A 38 12.78 -1.36 6.24
CA GLN A 38 13.13 -2.73 5.93
C GLN A 38 12.19 -3.27 4.86
N GLU A 39 12.68 -4.16 4.00
CA GLU A 39 11.82 -4.89 3.07
C GLU A 39 10.82 -5.75 3.84
N THR A 40 9.58 -5.83 3.35
CA THR A 40 8.61 -6.79 3.89
C THR A 40 9.09 -8.21 3.62
N LYS A 41 9.11 -9.04 4.66
CA LYS A 41 9.30 -10.49 4.51
C LYS A 41 7.95 -11.18 4.36
N PHE A 42 7.61 -11.53 3.12
CA PHE A 42 6.39 -12.26 2.83
C PHE A 42 6.44 -13.66 3.44
N LYS A 43 5.36 -14.03 4.13
CA LYS A 43 5.14 -15.41 4.53
C LYS A 43 4.67 -16.24 3.33
N SER A 44 3.80 -15.66 2.51
CA SER A 44 3.35 -16.26 1.26
C SER A 44 2.78 -15.22 0.31
N ILE A 45 3.00 -15.44 -0.98
CA ILE A 45 2.25 -14.83 -2.08
C ILE A 45 1.64 -16.00 -2.84
N GLN A 46 0.31 -16.13 -2.83
CA GLN A 46 -0.38 -17.29 -3.41
C GLN A 46 -1.31 -16.86 -4.52
N LEU A 47 -1.06 -17.39 -5.72
CA LEU A 47 -1.97 -17.28 -6.83
C LEU A 47 -2.98 -18.43 -6.80
N PHE A 48 -4.25 -18.14 -7.11
CA PHE A 48 -5.29 -19.16 -7.21
C PHE A 48 -6.33 -18.78 -8.27
N ASP A 49 -7.20 -19.75 -8.58
CA ASP A 49 -8.21 -19.69 -9.64
C ASP A 49 -7.62 -19.20 -10.99
N ASN A 50 -6.79 -20.05 -11.59
CA ASN A 50 -6.09 -19.75 -12.85
C ASN A 50 -5.26 -18.46 -12.79
N ASN A 51 -4.63 -18.23 -11.64
CA ASN A 51 -3.76 -17.09 -11.36
C ASN A 51 -4.46 -15.72 -11.48
N LYS A 52 -5.80 -15.67 -11.39
CA LYS A 52 -6.57 -14.42 -11.38
C LYS A 52 -6.47 -13.68 -10.06
N PHE A 53 -6.45 -14.42 -8.96
CA PHE A 53 -6.43 -13.85 -7.62
C PHE A 53 -5.10 -14.09 -6.93
N VAL A 54 -4.72 -13.15 -6.08
CA VAL A 54 -3.49 -13.21 -5.31
C VAL A 54 -3.82 -12.95 -3.84
N LEU A 55 -3.41 -13.87 -2.97
CA LEU A 55 -3.40 -13.67 -1.52
C LEU A 55 -1.97 -13.37 -1.08
N VAL A 56 -1.76 -12.22 -0.45
CA VAL A 56 -0.49 -11.84 0.17
C VAL A 56 -0.63 -11.93 1.68
N ALA A 57 0.30 -12.63 2.32
CA ALA A 57 0.36 -12.79 3.77
C ALA A 57 1.75 -12.50 4.33
N VAL A 58 1.80 -11.92 5.53
CA VAL A 58 3.03 -11.52 6.22
C VAL A 58 3.01 -12.11 7.63
N GLY A 59 4.07 -12.85 7.98
CA GLY A 59 4.07 -13.70 9.18
C GLY A 59 4.38 -12.98 10.49
N GLU A 60 5.01 -11.80 10.45
CA GLU A 60 5.45 -11.07 11.64
C GLU A 60 4.87 -9.66 11.66
N LYS A 61 4.28 -9.26 12.79
CA LYS A 61 3.65 -7.94 12.96
C LYS A 61 4.62 -6.77 12.76
N ASP A 62 5.90 -6.97 13.09
CA ASP A 62 6.93 -5.93 13.05
C ASP A 62 7.75 -5.91 11.75
N ASN A 63 7.45 -6.84 10.83
CA ASN A 63 8.17 -7.00 9.57
C ASN A 63 7.36 -6.47 8.37
N TYR A 64 6.58 -5.42 8.64
CA TYR A 64 5.60 -4.86 7.72
C TYR A 64 6.11 -3.52 7.17
N GLY A 65 6.84 -3.59 6.06
CA GLY A 65 7.09 -2.44 5.20
C GLY A 65 5.86 -2.12 4.34
N HIS A 66 5.99 -1.13 3.47
CA HIS A 66 4.95 -0.87 2.46
C HIS A 66 4.98 -1.99 1.40
N ILE A 67 3.79 -2.41 0.96
CA ILE A 67 3.60 -3.46 -0.05
C ILE A 67 2.79 -2.86 -1.18
N TYR A 68 3.20 -3.13 -2.42
CA TYR A 68 2.50 -2.72 -3.62
C TYR A 68 1.94 -3.97 -4.31
N TYR A 69 0.67 -3.91 -4.70
CA TYR A 69 -0.07 -5.05 -5.24
C TYR A 69 -0.35 -4.79 -6.71
N GLY A 70 0.42 -5.44 -7.58
CA GLY A 70 0.39 -5.18 -9.01
C GLY A 70 -0.22 -6.29 -9.84
N GLN A 71 -0.24 -6.05 -11.15
CA GLN A 71 -0.62 -6.98 -12.19
C GLN A 71 0.40 -8.11 -12.32
N ASN A 72 1.69 -7.80 -12.46
CA ASN A 72 2.73 -8.80 -12.66
C ASN A 72 3.64 -8.96 -11.46
N TYR A 73 3.60 -8.03 -10.50
CA TYR A 73 4.48 -8.04 -9.36
C TYR A 73 3.75 -7.74 -8.06
N VAL A 74 4.12 -8.45 -6.99
CA VAL A 74 3.97 -7.94 -5.62
C VAL A 74 5.31 -7.36 -5.21
N SER A 75 5.32 -6.11 -4.76
CA SER A 75 6.57 -5.40 -4.48
C SER A 75 6.63 -4.84 -3.06
N THR A 76 7.84 -4.57 -2.58
CA THR A 76 8.11 -3.86 -1.33
C THR A 76 9.36 -2.99 -1.51
N ILE A 77 9.72 -2.22 -0.49
CA ILE A 77 10.88 -1.33 -0.51
C ILE A 77 11.80 -1.57 0.70
N ALA A 78 13.09 -1.39 0.47
CA ALA A 78 14.07 -1.19 1.54
C ALA A 78 14.76 0.14 1.32
N VAL A 79 14.82 0.97 2.36
CA VAL A 79 15.37 2.33 2.27
C VAL A 79 16.42 2.51 3.36
N HIS A 80 17.57 3.03 2.98
CA HIS A 80 18.53 3.63 3.88
C HIS A 80 18.97 4.94 3.22
N SER A 81 18.32 6.04 3.58
CA SER A 81 18.53 7.32 2.92
C SER A 81 18.68 8.41 3.97
N LEU A 82 19.59 9.36 3.75
CA LEU A 82 19.76 10.50 4.63
C LEU A 82 18.43 11.28 4.73
N ASP A 83 18.00 11.54 5.96
CA ASP A 83 16.87 12.41 6.28
C ASP A 83 17.33 13.87 6.13
N VAL A 84 17.13 14.43 4.93
CA VAL A 84 17.47 15.83 4.67
C VAL A 84 16.35 16.72 5.18
N LYS A 85 16.62 17.40 6.30
CA LYS A 85 15.68 18.37 6.85
C LYS A 85 15.54 19.56 5.91
N SER A 86 14.30 20.03 5.75
CA SER A 86 13.99 21.26 5.01
C SER A 86 14.91 22.42 5.46
N GLY A 87 15.55 23.06 4.48
CA GLY A 87 16.48 24.16 4.70
C GLY A 87 17.95 23.76 4.94
N GLN A 88 18.29 22.47 4.97
CA GLN A 88 19.68 21.99 4.94
C GLN A 88 20.10 21.60 3.52
N GLU A 89 21.35 21.87 3.15
CA GLU A 89 21.86 21.40 1.86
C GLU A 89 21.85 19.86 1.82
N SER A 90 21.36 19.31 0.72
CA SER A 90 21.40 17.89 0.39
C SER A 90 22.82 17.54 -0.06
N PRO A 91 23.61 16.82 0.75
CA PRO A 91 24.91 16.37 0.31
C PRO A 91 24.74 15.34 -0.82
N PRO A 92 25.81 15.06 -1.59
CA PRO A 92 25.79 13.94 -2.53
C PRO A 92 25.35 12.64 -1.86
N ILE A 93 24.71 11.75 -2.61
CA ILE A 93 24.31 10.43 -2.12
C ILE A 93 25.56 9.61 -1.81
N GLU A 94 25.64 9.09 -0.58
CA GLU A 94 26.77 8.29 -0.12
C GLU A 94 26.63 6.82 -0.56
N LYS A 95 27.75 6.08 -0.55
CA LYS A 95 27.79 4.69 -1.07
C LYS A 95 26.97 3.70 -0.24
N ASP A 96 26.72 4.02 1.02
CA ASP A 96 25.93 3.23 1.94
C ASP A 96 24.43 3.54 1.85
N GLU A 97 24.04 4.66 1.22
CA GLU A 97 22.65 5.00 0.98
C GLU A 97 22.05 4.18 -0.19
N PHE A 98 20.79 3.77 -0.04
CA PHE A 98 20.05 3.05 -1.08
C PHE A 98 18.54 3.30 -0.98
N TYR A 99 17.87 3.16 -2.12
CA TYR A 99 16.41 3.04 -2.19
C TYR A 99 16.06 1.86 -3.10
N LYS A 100 15.84 0.70 -2.48
CA LYS A 100 15.63 -0.56 -3.20
C LYS A 100 14.14 -0.81 -3.40
N ILE A 101 13.76 -1.02 -4.65
CA ILE A 101 12.48 -1.60 -5.05
C ILE A 101 12.72 -3.10 -5.22
N ILE A 102 11.92 -3.89 -4.51
CA ILE A 102 12.04 -5.34 -4.47
C ILE A 102 10.73 -5.94 -4.96
N SER A 103 10.75 -6.60 -6.10
CA SER A 103 9.57 -7.10 -6.80
C SER A 103 9.63 -8.62 -6.96
N TYR A 104 8.51 -9.30 -6.68
CA TYR A 104 8.33 -10.73 -6.84
C TYR A 104 7.42 -10.99 -8.04
N ASP A 105 7.93 -11.68 -9.06
CA ASP A 105 7.22 -11.92 -10.32
C ASP A 105 6.09 -12.95 -10.14
N LEU A 106 4.85 -12.50 -10.31
CA LEU A 106 3.63 -13.30 -10.22
C LEU A 106 3.46 -14.26 -11.40
N ASN A 107 4.18 -14.06 -12.50
CA ASN A 107 4.16 -14.94 -13.66
C ASN A 107 5.28 -16.01 -13.60
N SER A 108 6.21 -15.90 -12.65
CA SER A 108 7.18 -16.97 -12.35
C SER A 108 6.56 -18.00 -11.40
N THR A 109 6.80 -19.29 -11.68
CA THR A 109 6.38 -20.38 -10.78
C THR A 109 7.06 -20.33 -9.42
N GLU A 110 8.27 -19.78 -9.34
CA GLU A 110 9.07 -19.69 -8.11
C GLU A 110 9.05 -18.28 -7.50
N LEU A 111 8.20 -17.37 -8.03
CA LEU A 111 8.12 -15.97 -7.61
C LEU A 111 9.48 -15.26 -7.66
N ASP A 112 10.12 -15.30 -8.84
CA ASP A 112 11.45 -14.74 -9.07
C ASP A 112 11.58 -13.33 -8.46
N LYS A 113 12.60 -13.17 -7.60
CA LYS A 113 12.87 -11.92 -6.91
C LYS A 113 13.78 -11.04 -7.77
N LYS A 114 13.36 -9.79 -7.94
CA LYS A 114 14.13 -8.72 -8.55
C LYS A 114 14.37 -7.61 -7.55
N GLU A 115 15.59 -7.11 -7.47
CA GLU A 115 15.97 -6.01 -6.58
C GLU A 115 16.69 -4.94 -7.37
N ILE A 116 16.18 -3.70 -7.30
CA ILE A 116 16.66 -2.58 -8.08
C ILE A 116 16.84 -1.39 -7.16
N ASP A 117 18.02 -0.78 -7.17
CA ASP A 117 18.29 0.44 -6.44
C ASP A 117 17.96 1.67 -7.31
N LEU A 118 16.95 2.45 -6.91
CA LEU A 118 16.52 3.68 -7.57
C LEU A 118 17.68 4.68 -7.67
N TYR A 119 18.57 4.71 -6.67
CA TYR A 119 19.69 5.64 -6.65
C TYR A 119 20.77 5.33 -7.70
N SER A 120 20.73 4.14 -8.31
CA SER A 120 21.59 3.81 -9.44
C SER A 120 21.24 4.55 -10.74
N PHE A 121 20.03 5.13 -10.84
CA PHE A 121 19.55 5.85 -12.03
C PHE A 121 19.72 7.36 -11.97
N ILE A 122 20.17 7.91 -10.84
CA ILE A 122 20.28 9.36 -10.63
C ILE A 122 21.73 9.74 -10.39
N ASN A 123 22.09 10.99 -10.69
CA ASN A 123 23.41 11.52 -10.42
C ASN A 123 23.55 11.79 -8.91
N PRO A 124 24.44 11.07 -8.18
CA PRO A 124 24.61 11.25 -6.73
C PRO A 124 24.94 12.70 -6.34
N SER A 125 25.65 13.43 -7.20
CA SER A 125 26.09 14.80 -6.94
C SER A 125 24.94 15.81 -6.89
N GLU A 126 23.77 15.47 -7.46
CA GLU A 126 22.58 16.32 -7.41
C GLU A 126 21.83 16.18 -6.07
N GLY A 127 22.20 15.23 -5.21
CA GLY A 127 21.66 15.08 -3.86
C GLY A 127 20.18 14.72 -3.80
N TYR A 128 19.55 14.37 -4.93
CA TYR A 128 18.15 13.96 -5.01
C TYR A 128 17.91 12.67 -4.24
N ARG A 129 16.93 12.67 -3.33
CA ARG A 129 16.53 11.49 -2.55
C ARG A 129 15.03 11.31 -2.59
N ASN A 130 14.59 10.09 -2.35
CA ASN A 130 13.20 9.78 -2.02
C ASN A 130 13.18 9.19 -0.61
N ASP A 131 12.38 9.77 0.29
CA ASP A 131 12.21 9.32 1.67
C ASP A 131 10.79 8.82 1.95
N GLU A 132 9.94 8.79 0.92
CA GLU A 132 8.55 8.40 0.99
C GLU A 132 8.32 6.97 0.53
N VAL A 133 7.09 6.49 0.71
CA VAL A 133 6.60 5.34 -0.06
C VAL A 133 6.28 5.81 -1.48
N LEU A 134 6.34 4.89 -2.43
CA LEU A 134 6.04 5.17 -3.83
C LEU A 134 4.53 5.22 -4.05
N THR A 135 4.13 5.75 -5.19
CA THR A 135 2.80 5.52 -5.75
C THR A 135 2.92 4.42 -6.80
N ASP A 136 2.11 3.37 -6.70
CA ASP A 136 1.99 2.35 -7.73
C ASP A 136 0.95 2.71 -8.78
N TYR A 137 1.22 2.32 -10.01
CA TYR A 137 0.30 2.45 -11.14
C TYR A 137 0.31 1.16 -11.93
N TYR A 138 -0.86 0.76 -12.41
CA TYR A 138 -1.00 -0.33 -13.37
C TYR A 138 -1.78 0.17 -14.57
N GLY A 139 -1.37 -0.28 -15.75
CA GLY A 139 -2.04 0.04 -17.00
C GLY A 139 -1.29 -0.56 -18.17
N ASN A 140 -2.02 -0.87 -19.25
CA ASN A 140 -1.49 -1.60 -20.39
C ASN A 140 -0.79 -2.93 -19.99
N GLY A 141 -1.35 -3.63 -18.99
CA GLY A 141 -0.84 -4.91 -18.50
C GLY A 141 0.51 -4.84 -17.77
N LYS A 142 0.92 -3.66 -17.29
CA LYS A 142 2.25 -3.42 -16.71
C LYS A 142 2.16 -2.70 -15.37
N ASP A 143 3.23 -2.83 -14.59
CA ASP A 143 3.39 -2.23 -13.27
C ASP A 143 4.43 -1.11 -13.30
N TYR A 144 4.10 0.00 -12.65
CA TYR A 144 4.94 1.18 -12.59
C TYR A 144 4.95 1.77 -11.19
N PHE A 145 6.03 2.50 -10.88
CA PHE A 145 6.11 3.33 -9.69
C PHE A 145 6.40 4.79 -10.05
N SER A 146 5.76 5.73 -9.36
CA SER A 146 6.08 7.16 -9.44
C SER A 146 6.25 7.75 -8.05
N ARG A 147 7.13 8.74 -7.94
CA ARG A 147 7.19 9.66 -6.79
C ARG A 147 8.11 10.83 -7.07
N GLU A 148 8.09 11.82 -6.18
CA GLU A 148 9.00 12.95 -6.20
C GLU A 148 10.37 12.57 -5.62
N LEU A 149 11.43 12.97 -6.32
CA LEU A 149 12.78 13.07 -5.79
C LEU A 149 13.01 14.51 -5.34
N ARG A 150 13.52 14.69 -4.13
CA ARG A 150 13.71 15.99 -3.49
C ARG A 150 15.18 16.29 -3.30
N SER A 151 15.57 17.53 -3.54
CA SER A 151 16.92 18.03 -3.26
C SER A 151 16.87 19.48 -2.79
N TYR A 152 17.80 19.82 -1.90
CA TYR A 152 18.02 21.17 -1.39
C TYR A 152 19.46 21.57 -1.75
N GLN A 153 19.66 22.42 -2.75
CA GLN A 153 20.99 22.89 -3.15
C GLN A 153 21.01 24.40 -3.25
N ASN A 154 22.11 25.03 -2.86
CA ASN A 154 22.27 26.48 -2.95
C ASN A 154 21.11 27.26 -2.29
N HIS A 155 20.60 26.77 -1.15
CA HIS A 155 19.42 27.32 -0.45
C HIS A 155 18.11 27.30 -1.26
N SER A 156 18.03 26.50 -2.33
CA SER A 156 16.82 26.30 -3.12
C SER A 156 16.32 24.87 -3.01
N TYR A 157 15.01 24.71 -2.89
CA TYR A 157 14.33 23.43 -3.00
C TYR A 157 14.11 23.08 -4.47
N SER A 158 14.23 21.80 -4.81
CA SER A 158 13.97 21.26 -6.14
C SER A 158 13.33 19.89 -6.04
N GLU A 159 12.30 19.67 -6.85
CA GLU A 159 11.58 18.41 -6.98
C GLU A 159 11.62 17.95 -8.43
N LYS A 160 11.79 16.64 -8.63
CA LYS A 160 11.57 16.00 -9.93
C LYS A 160 10.79 14.72 -9.71
N GLU A 161 9.66 14.58 -10.39
CA GLU A 161 8.93 13.32 -10.39
C GLU A 161 9.61 12.31 -11.31
N PHE A 162 9.61 11.03 -10.94
CA PHE A 162 10.12 9.96 -11.78
C PHE A 162 9.03 8.95 -12.09
N TRP A 163 9.15 8.30 -13.25
CA TRP A 163 8.33 7.16 -13.66
C TRP A 163 9.23 5.95 -13.85
N PHE A 164 8.95 4.87 -13.12
CA PHE A 164 9.74 3.65 -13.13
C PHE A 164 8.94 2.49 -13.73
N ASP A 165 9.44 1.92 -14.83
CA ASP A 165 8.92 0.70 -15.47
C ASP A 165 9.62 -0.52 -14.84
N VAL A 166 8.87 -1.30 -14.06
CA VAL A 166 9.41 -2.42 -13.27
C VAL A 166 9.96 -3.54 -14.16
N GLU A 167 9.25 -3.84 -15.25
CA GLU A 167 9.64 -4.88 -16.20
C GLU A 167 10.93 -4.49 -16.91
N LYS A 168 11.01 -3.27 -17.45
CA LYS A 168 12.17 -2.79 -18.22
C LYS A 168 13.32 -2.24 -17.39
N GLU A 169 13.16 -2.11 -16.07
CA GLU A 169 14.14 -1.51 -15.17
C GLU A 169 14.55 -0.10 -15.62
N LYS A 170 13.56 0.69 -16.04
CA LYS A 170 13.84 1.99 -16.65
C LYS A 170 13.17 3.11 -15.86
N LEU A 171 14.00 4.07 -15.43
CA LEU A 171 13.57 5.34 -14.89
C LEU A 171 13.46 6.41 -15.98
N SER A 172 12.40 7.21 -15.92
CA SER A 172 12.16 8.39 -16.75
C SER A 172 11.81 9.56 -15.85
N THR A 173 12.23 10.78 -16.22
CA THR A 173 11.79 12.04 -15.56
C THR A 173 11.06 12.96 -16.56
N GLU A 174 10.77 12.45 -17.75
CA GLU A 174 10.11 13.17 -18.84
C GLU A 174 8.65 12.72 -18.99
N ASP A 175 7.78 13.65 -19.37
CA ASP A 175 6.36 13.44 -19.70
C ASP A 175 5.57 12.66 -18.63
N ILE A 176 5.89 12.88 -17.35
CA ILE A 176 5.35 12.09 -16.23
C ILE A 176 3.83 12.22 -16.11
N GLU A 177 3.31 13.45 -16.18
CA GLU A 177 1.87 13.70 -16.14
C GLU A 177 1.13 12.96 -17.27
N ALA A 178 1.66 13.00 -18.50
CA ALA A 178 1.07 12.30 -19.64
C ALA A 178 1.08 10.77 -19.45
N LYS A 179 2.18 10.22 -18.90
CA LYS A 179 2.29 8.79 -18.56
C LYS A 179 1.27 8.39 -17.50
N ILE A 180 1.15 9.16 -16.42
CA ILE A 180 0.17 8.95 -15.36
C ILE A 180 -1.24 8.98 -15.94
N ILE A 181 -1.62 10.04 -16.66
CA ILE A 181 -2.95 10.17 -17.25
C ILE A 181 -3.27 8.99 -18.18
N SER A 182 -2.31 8.59 -19.03
CA SER A 182 -2.51 7.45 -19.94
C SER A 182 -2.70 6.13 -19.19
N THR A 183 -1.91 5.90 -18.14
CA THR A 183 -1.94 4.66 -17.36
C THR A 183 -3.23 4.57 -16.55
N ILE A 184 -3.59 5.67 -15.89
CA ILE A 184 -4.82 5.79 -15.12
C ILE A 184 -6.05 5.59 -16.03
N LYS A 185 -6.02 6.04 -17.29
CA LYS A 185 -7.18 5.88 -18.18
C LYS A 185 -7.50 4.40 -18.46
N ASP A 186 -6.47 3.55 -18.43
CA ASP A 186 -6.56 2.11 -18.67
C ASP A 186 -6.68 1.32 -17.36
N ASP A 187 -6.91 1.99 -16.23
CA ASP A 187 -7.11 1.38 -14.93
C ASP A 187 -8.45 0.60 -14.90
N PRO A 188 -8.41 -0.74 -14.76
CA PRO A 188 -9.58 -1.61 -14.76
C PRO A 188 -10.58 -1.40 -13.63
N TYR A 189 -10.18 -0.77 -12.51
CA TYR A 189 -11.10 -0.46 -11.41
C TYR A 189 -11.81 0.89 -11.62
N ARG A 190 -11.46 1.63 -12.68
CA ARG A 190 -12.19 2.84 -13.05
C ARG A 190 -13.47 2.51 -13.80
N ASN A 191 -14.50 3.32 -13.53
CA ASN A 191 -15.83 3.23 -14.12
C ASN A 191 -16.63 1.99 -13.70
N GLU A 192 -16.35 1.50 -12.50
CA GLU A 192 -17.16 0.49 -11.84
C GLU A 192 -18.59 0.97 -11.53
N VAL A 193 -19.52 0.02 -11.52
CA VAL A 193 -20.88 0.23 -11.06
C VAL A 193 -20.84 0.48 -9.56
N SER A 194 -21.31 1.64 -9.10
CA SER A 194 -21.33 1.95 -7.66
C SER A 194 -22.26 0.99 -6.91
N PHE A 195 -21.81 0.50 -5.75
CA PHE A 195 -22.62 -0.25 -4.78
C PHE A 195 -23.29 0.62 -3.70
N LEU A 196 -23.15 1.96 -3.79
CA LEU A 196 -23.80 2.89 -2.86
C LEU A 196 -25.34 2.90 -2.99
N PRO A 197 -25.94 2.87 -4.21
CA PRO A 197 -27.40 2.83 -4.34
C PRO A 197 -28.01 1.65 -3.59
N GLY A 198 -29.00 1.97 -2.75
CA GLY A 198 -29.68 0.99 -1.89
C GLY A 198 -28.89 0.54 -0.66
N GLY A 199 -27.72 1.14 -0.38
CA GLY A 199 -26.86 0.74 0.75
C GLY A 199 -26.30 -0.67 0.61
N LEU A 200 -26.07 -1.14 -0.63
CA LEU A 200 -25.52 -2.47 -0.88
C LEU A 200 -24.09 -2.58 -0.32
N SER A 201 -23.27 -1.53 -0.48
CA SER A 201 -21.92 -1.44 0.12
C SER A 201 -21.98 -1.70 1.62
N ASP A 202 -22.86 -1.00 2.35
CA ASP A 202 -23.01 -1.16 3.80
C ASP A 202 -23.44 -2.59 4.15
N SER A 203 -24.34 -3.18 3.36
CA SER A 203 -24.77 -4.56 3.57
C SER A 203 -23.63 -5.56 3.34
N LEU A 204 -22.77 -5.33 2.35
CA LEU A 204 -21.61 -6.16 2.03
C LEU A 204 -20.54 -6.03 3.13
N GLU A 205 -20.17 -4.81 3.48
CA GLU A 205 -19.20 -4.49 4.55
C GLU A 205 -19.61 -5.12 5.88
N ASN A 206 -20.89 -5.03 6.27
CA ASN A 206 -21.38 -5.62 7.50
C ASN A 206 -21.25 -7.15 7.54
N GLN A 207 -21.30 -7.83 6.40
CA GLN A 207 -21.09 -9.28 6.34
C GLN A 207 -19.59 -9.61 6.43
N LEU A 208 -18.75 -8.91 5.69
CA LEU A 208 -17.29 -9.10 5.71
C LEU A 208 -16.69 -8.76 7.09
N ALA A 209 -17.22 -7.75 7.77
CA ALA A 209 -16.78 -7.33 9.10
C ALA A 209 -16.94 -8.42 10.16
N LYS A 210 -17.85 -9.39 9.96
CA LYS A 210 -17.98 -10.58 10.84
C LYS A 210 -16.71 -11.43 10.86
N HIS A 211 -15.92 -11.36 9.79
CA HIS A 211 -14.63 -12.02 9.64
C HIS A 211 -13.45 -11.04 9.81
N HIS A 212 -13.72 -9.81 10.25
CA HIS A 212 -12.76 -8.71 10.34
C HIS A 212 -12.13 -8.31 8.99
N LEU A 213 -12.93 -8.41 7.93
CA LEU A 213 -12.55 -8.07 6.58
C LEU A 213 -13.33 -6.84 6.10
N TRP A 214 -12.73 -6.11 5.19
CA TRP A 214 -13.38 -5.06 4.40
C TRP A 214 -12.97 -5.20 2.94
N GLU A 215 -13.79 -4.63 2.07
CA GLU A 215 -13.59 -4.63 0.63
C GLU A 215 -13.41 -3.19 0.13
N SER A 216 -12.48 -2.99 -0.80
CA SER A 216 -12.29 -1.74 -1.52
C SER A 216 -11.56 -2.03 -2.83
N ASP A 217 -12.03 -1.42 -3.91
CA ASP A 217 -11.36 -1.38 -5.22
C ASP A 217 -10.86 -2.77 -5.69
N GLY A 218 -11.72 -3.78 -5.66
CA GLY A 218 -11.36 -5.12 -6.14
C GLY A 218 -10.41 -5.90 -5.23
N ALA A 219 -10.32 -5.50 -3.96
CA ALA A 219 -9.48 -6.12 -2.96
C ALA A 219 -10.18 -6.30 -1.61
N ILE A 220 -9.83 -7.39 -0.93
CA ILE A 220 -10.21 -7.69 0.46
C ILE A 220 -8.99 -7.51 1.35
N MET A 221 -9.17 -6.83 2.48
CA MET A 221 -8.12 -6.59 3.46
C MET A 221 -8.65 -6.73 4.89
N PRO A 222 -7.76 -6.82 5.89
CA PRO A 222 -8.15 -6.69 7.29
C PRO A 222 -8.75 -5.32 7.57
N ASP A 223 -9.92 -5.27 8.21
CA ASP A 223 -10.66 -4.03 8.56
C ASP A 223 -9.82 -3.06 9.40
N ASP A 224 -8.95 -3.61 10.24
CA ASP A 224 -7.98 -2.87 11.03
C ASP A 224 -6.71 -3.72 11.16
N TYR A 225 -5.55 -3.07 11.27
CA TYR A 225 -4.27 -3.75 11.50
C TYR A 225 -4.25 -4.59 12.79
N HIS A 226 -5.09 -4.25 13.79
CA HIS A 226 -5.31 -5.00 15.03
C HIS A 226 -6.08 -6.32 14.84
N TYR A 227 -6.76 -6.49 13.71
CA TYR A 227 -7.46 -7.72 13.35
C TYR A 227 -6.60 -8.71 12.57
N ARG A 228 -5.39 -8.31 12.17
CA ARG A 228 -4.38 -9.26 11.68
C ARG A 228 -4.17 -10.36 12.74
N ASN A 229 -4.23 -11.60 12.30
CA ASN A 229 -4.19 -12.84 13.09
C ASN A 229 -5.47 -13.16 13.87
N LYS A 230 -6.55 -12.40 13.66
CA LYS A 230 -7.90 -12.67 14.18
C LYS A 230 -8.92 -13.00 13.08
N ILE A 231 -8.53 -12.87 11.81
CA ILE A 231 -9.36 -13.28 10.68
C ILE A 231 -9.56 -14.80 10.75
N ASP A 232 -10.82 -15.19 10.88
CA ASP A 232 -11.28 -16.57 10.82
C ASP A 232 -12.39 -16.67 9.77
N ILE A 233 -12.09 -17.38 8.69
CA ILE A 233 -13.01 -17.68 7.59
C ILE A 233 -13.27 -19.18 7.50
N SER A 234 -12.97 -19.93 8.56
CA SER A 234 -13.02 -21.39 8.54
C SER A 234 -14.42 -21.95 8.36
N ASP A 235 -15.46 -21.14 8.54
CA ASP A 235 -16.88 -21.46 8.35
C ASP A 235 -17.45 -21.00 7.00
N THR A 236 -16.63 -20.45 6.10
CA THR A 236 -17.06 -19.98 4.78
C THR A 236 -16.79 -20.98 3.65
N ASN A 237 -17.42 -20.77 2.49
CA ASN A 237 -17.14 -21.55 1.28
C ASN A 237 -15.70 -21.37 0.79
N PHE A 238 -15.07 -20.20 0.98
CA PHE A 238 -13.68 -19.97 0.61
C PHE A 238 -12.74 -21.00 1.23
N ALA A 239 -12.92 -21.31 2.52
CA ALA A 239 -12.10 -22.30 3.21
C ALA A 239 -12.32 -23.74 2.70
N GLN A 240 -13.47 -24.02 2.07
CA GLN A 240 -13.75 -25.31 1.44
C GLN A 240 -13.16 -25.40 0.03
N LEU A 241 -13.29 -24.33 -0.76
CA LEU A 241 -12.83 -24.28 -2.15
C LEU A 241 -11.30 -24.17 -2.25
N TYR A 242 -10.71 -23.35 -1.39
CA TYR A 242 -9.29 -23.01 -1.41
C TYR A 242 -8.62 -23.26 -0.05
N PRO A 243 -8.63 -24.51 0.45
CA PRO A 243 -8.17 -24.82 1.80
C PRO A 243 -6.71 -24.45 2.06
N GLU A 244 -5.83 -24.54 1.04
CA GLU A 244 -4.42 -24.16 1.17
C GLU A 244 -4.20 -22.64 1.20
N VAL A 245 -5.07 -21.87 0.53
CA VAL A 245 -5.05 -20.40 0.55
C VAL A 245 -5.63 -19.90 1.87
N ALA A 246 -6.73 -20.49 2.31
CA ALA A 246 -7.43 -20.15 3.55
C ALA A 246 -6.54 -20.26 4.80
N LYS A 247 -5.54 -21.16 4.82
CA LYS A 247 -4.56 -21.26 5.92
C LYS A 247 -3.79 -19.97 6.17
N ASN A 248 -3.60 -19.14 5.14
CA ASN A 248 -2.84 -17.89 5.22
C ASN A 248 -3.71 -16.66 5.39
N MET A 249 -5.04 -16.77 5.28
CA MET A 249 -5.98 -15.65 5.45
C MET A 249 -5.84 -14.96 6.81
N LYS A 250 -5.52 -15.72 7.87
CA LYS A 250 -5.28 -15.14 9.20
C LYS A 250 -4.15 -14.11 9.22
N ASP A 251 -3.13 -14.29 8.38
CA ASP A 251 -1.92 -13.46 8.31
C ASP A 251 -1.95 -12.56 7.05
N MET A 252 -3.12 -12.44 6.41
CA MET A 252 -3.25 -11.71 5.16
C MET A 252 -3.01 -10.22 5.33
N THR A 253 -2.50 -9.62 4.27
CA THR A 253 -2.43 -8.18 4.11
C THR A 253 -3.42 -7.73 3.05
N GLN A 254 -3.55 -8.51 1.97
CA GLN A 254 -4.52 -8.26 0.91
C GLN A 254 -4.81 -9.55 0.12
N LEU A 255 -6.07 -9.73 -0.26
CA LEU A 255 -6.51 -10.64 -1.31
C LEU A 255 -7.05 -9.76 -2.43
N TYR A 256 -6.53 -9.86 -3.64
CA TYR A 256 -6.97 -9.01 -4.74
C TYR A 256 -7.10 -9.79 -6.05
N PHE A 257 -7.97 -9.28 -6.91
CA PHE A 257 -8.06 -9.71 -8.30
C PHE A 257 -7.02 -8.93 -9.10
N ARG A 258 -6.13 -9.63 -9.82
CA ARG A 258 -5.13 -8.99 -10.66
C ARG A 258 -5.75 -7.98 -11.63
N PRO A 259 -5.27 -6.73 -11.67
CA PRO A 259 -5.90 -5.63 -12.40
C PRO A 259 -6.31 -5.98 -13.84
N GLU A 260 -5.41 -6.44 -14.70
CA GLU A 260 -5.70 -6.67 -16.12
C GLU A 260 -6.79 -7.74 -16.35
N GLN A 261 -6.95 -8.65 -15.39
CA GLN A 261 -7.95 -9.71 -15.44
C GLN A 261 -9.25 -9.33 -14.74
N TYR A 262 -9.28 -8.18 -14.06
CA TYR A 262 -10.38 -7.77 -13.21
C TYR A 262 -11.68 -7.65 -14.00
N ASN A 263 -12.74 -8.16 -13.37
CA ASN A 263 -14.10 -8.03 -13.84
C ASN A 263 -15.01 -7.86 -12.63
N GLN A 264 -15.65 -6.69 -12.51
CA GLN A 264 -16.46 -6.35 -11.34
C GLN A 264 -17.58 -7.35 -11.07
N LYS A 265 -18.22 -7.88 -12.12
CA LYS A 265 -19.25 -8.93 -11.98
C LYS A 265 -18.66 -10.19 -11.35
N GLU A 266 -17.57 -10.70 -11.92
CA GLU A 266 -16.89 -11.90 -11.41
C GLU A 266 -16.37 -11.67 -9.98
N TRP A 267 -15.83 -10.50 -9.68
CA TRP A 267 -15.39 -10.13 -8.33
C TRP A 267 -16.54 -10.18 -7.33
N PHE A 268 -17.63 -9.46 -7.61
CA PHE A 268 -18.78 -9.40 -6.73
C PHE A 268 -19.44 -10.77 -6.52
N ASP A 269 -19.67 -11.52 -7.60
CA ASP A 269 -20.25 -12.85 -7.54
C ASP A 269 -19.35 -13.81 -6.71
N ASN A 270 -18.02 -13.72 -6.88
CA ASN A 270 -17.07 -14.48 -6.08
C ASN A 270 -17.11 -14.09 -4.61
N LEU A 271 -17.18 -12.80 -4.27
CA LEU A 271 -17.28 -12.36 -2.88
C LEU A 271 -18.52 -12.91 -2.19
N LEU A 272 -19.68 -12.83 -2.86
CA LEU A 272 -20.93 -13.39 -2.33
C LEU A 272 -20.80 -14.89 -2.11
N HIS A 273 -20.19 -15.61 -3.03
CA HIS A 273 -20.03 -17.05 -2.91
C HIS A 273 -19.00 -17.44 -1.84
N TRP A 274 -17.83 -16.83 -1.86
CA TRP A 274 -16.68 -17.16 -1.00
C TRP A 274 -16.95 -16.94 0.48
N PHE A 275 -17.60 -15.83 0.82
CA PHE A 275 -17.88 -15.46 2.20
C PHE A 275 -19.28 -15.89 2.68
N ALA A 276 -20.03 -16.62 1.85
CA ALA A 276 -21.21 -17.33 2.32
C ALA A 276 -20.83 -18.41 3.35
N PRO A 277 -21.65 -18.62 4.40
CA PRO A 277 -21.52 -19.77 5.29
C PRO A 277 -21.48 -21.09 4.51
N LYS A 278 -20.68 -22.05 4.99
CA LYS A 278 -20.55 -23.36 4.36
C LYS A 278 -21.89 -24.01 4.02
N GLY A 279 -22.04 -24.38 2.75
CA GLY A 279 -23.24 -25.04 2.23
C GLY A 279 -24.37 -24.09 1.84
N GLN A 280 -24.19 -22.78 2.03
CA GLN A 280 -25.01 -21.76 1.39
C GLN A 280 -24.41 -21.39 0.03
N ASP A 281 -25.27 -21.04 -0.92
CA ASP A 281 -24.84 -20.70 -2.28
C ASP A 281 -24.20 -19.30 -2.32
N VAL A 282 -24.85 -18.32 -1.67
CA VAL A 282 -24.42 -16.92 -1.65
C VAL A 282 -24.68 -16.28 -0.29
N MET A 283 -23.83 -15.32 0.06
CA MET A 283 -23.92 -14.49 1.25
C MET A 283 -25.17 -13.60 1.21
N GLU A 284 -25.83 -13.42 2.36
CA GLU A 284 -27.03 -12.60 2.45
C GLU A 284 -26.70 -11.10 2.50
N VAL A 285 -26.77 -10.44 1.35
CA VAL A 285 -26.67 -8.98 1.22
C VAL A 285 -27.96 -8.40 0.61
N TYR A 286 -28.24 -7.14 0.93
CA TYR A 286 -29.51 -6.50 0.56
C TYR A 286 -29.30 -5.09 0.01
N ALA A 287 -30.10 -4.74 -1.00
CA ALA A 287 -30.36 -3.37 -1.40
C ALA A 287 -31.70 -2.92 -0.80
N THR A 288 -31.77 -1.68 -0.32
CA THR A 288 -32.94 -1.12 0.36
C THR A 288 -33.47 0.08 -0.41
N ASP A 289 -34.74 0.05 -0.80
CA ASP A 289 -35.44 1.26 -1.25
C ASP A 289 -35.64 2.16 -0.02
N SER A 290 -35.05 3.36 -0.03
CA SER A 290 -35.07 4.26 1.12
C SER A 290 -36.41 5.00 1.29
N ALA A 291 -37.24 5.07 0.25
CA ALA A 291 -38.56 5.68 0.32
C ALA A 291 -39.59 4.72 0.94
N THR A 292 -39.51 3.42 0.62
CA THR A 292 -40.46 2.40 1.10
C THR A 292 -39.93 1.60 2.29
N GLY A 293 -38.61 1.51 2.45
CA GLY A 293 -37.93 0.63 3.40
C GLY A 293 -37.88 -0.83 2.94
N GLU A 294 -38.32 -1.14 1.71
CA GLU A 294 -38.29 -2.50 1.16
C GLU A 294 -36.86 -2.98 0.97
N LYS A 295 -36.56 -4.19 1.46
CA LYS A 295 -35.27 -4.84 1.32
C LYS A 295 -35.34 -5.95 0.28
N THR A 296 -34.52 -5.85 -0.76
CA THR A 296 -34.36 -6.88 -1.79
C THR A 296 -33.03 -7.58 -1.59
N GLN A 297 -33.05 -8.91 -1.46
CA GLN A 297 -31.82 -9.70 -1.40
C GLN A 297 -31.13 -9.69 -2.77
N ILE A 298 -29.84 -9.37 -2.79
CA ILE A 298 -29.01 -9.40 -4.00
C ILE A 298 -28.19 -10.69 -3.96
N LYS A 299 -28.33 -11.55 -4.98
CA LYS A 299 -27.64 -12.85 -5.06
C LYS A 299 -26.57 -12.92 -6.13
N SER A 300 -26.50 -11.90 -6.98
CA SER A 300 -25.52 -11.77 -8.05
C SER A 300 -25.41 -10.31 -8.48
N PHE A 301 -24.38 -9.98 -9.24
CA PHE A 301 -24.22 -8.67 -9.84
C PHE A 301 -25.37 -8.33 -10.79
N ASP A 302 -25.86 -9.30 -11.56
CA ASP A 302 -26.98 -9.10 -12.48
C ASP A 302 -28.29 -8.79 -11.73
N ASP A 303 -28.51 -9.42 -10.56
CA ASP A 303 -29.63 -9.08 -9.69
C ASP A 303 -29.53 -7.64 -9.19
N TYR A 304 -28.32 -7.16 -8.88
CA TYR A 304 -28.12 -5.78 -8.47
C TYR A 304 -28.38 -4.79 -9.61
N LEU A 305 -27.93 -5.09 -10.83
CA LEU A 305 -28.23 -4.27 -12.00
C LEU A 305 -29.74 -4.19 -12.24
N ALA A 306 -30.46 -5.32 -12.17
CA ALA A 306 -31.91 -5.35 -12.29
C ALA A 306 -32.60 -4.54 -11.18
N TRP A 307 -32.09 -4.61 -9.94
CA TRP A 307 -32.59 -3.79 -8.84
C TRP A 307 -32.37 -2.29 -9.11
N ARG A 308 -31.17 -1.90 -9.57
CA ARG A 308 -30.85 -0.50 -9.92
C ARG A 308 -31.77 0.04 -11.03
N GLU A 309 -32.03 -0.76 -12.06
CA GLU A 309 -32.96 -0.40 -13.15
C GLU A 309 -34.39 -0.19 -12.64
N ALA A 310 -34.84 -1.01 -11.69
CA ALA A 310 -36.15 -0.88 -11.06
C ALA A 310 -36.24 0.30 -10.07
N HIS A 311 -35.11 0.78 -9.54
CA HIS A 311 -35.03 1.84 -8.53
C HIS A 311 -34.19 3.04 -9.00
N PRO A 312 -34.54 3.70 -10.12
CA PRO A 312 -33.73 4.78 -10.70
C PRO A 312 -33.59 6.00 -9.79
N GLU A 313 -34.56 6.26 -8.91
CA GLU A 313 -34.48 7.35 -7.94
C GLU A 313 -33.46 7.08 -6.82
N GLU A 314 -33.17 5.81 -6.49
CA GLU A 314 -32.08 5.46 -5.59
C GLU A 314 -30.73 5.72 -6.26
N VAL A 315 -30.58 5.33 -7.52
CA VAL A 315 -29.34 5.53 -8.29
C VAL A 315 -28.97 7.01 -8.41
N LYS A 316 -29.95 7.87 -8.75
CA LYS A 316 -29.75 9.32 -8.90
C LYS A 316 -29.24 10.04 -7.65
N LYS A 317 -29.39 9.46 -6.47
CA LYS A 317 -28.88 10.06 -5.22
C LYS A 317 -27.35 10.02 -5.14
N TYR A 318 -26.72 9.09 -5.85
CA TYR A 318 -25.29 8.81 -5.77
C TYR A 318 -24.55 9.12 -7.08
N GLU A 319 -25.24 9.00 -8.21
CA GLU A 319 -24.67 9.23 -9.54
C GLU A 319 -25.24 10.53 -10.11
N GLN A 320 -24.45 11.62 -10.05
CA GLN A 320 -24.76 12.94 -10.61
C GLN A 320 -23.93 13.24 -11.86
#